data_AF-A0AAV4QKT2-F1
#
_entry.id   AF-A0AAV4QKT2-F1
#
_cell.length_a   1.000
_cell.length_b   1.000
_cell.length_c   1.000
_cell.angle_alpha   90.00
_cell.angle_beta   90.00
_cell.angle_gamma   90.00
#
_symmetry.space_group_name_H-M   'P 1'
#
loop_
_entity.id
_entity.type
_entity.pdbx_description
1 polymer ?
#
loop_
_entity_poly.entity_id
_entity_poly.type
_entity_poly.pdbx_seq_one_letter_code
_entity_poly.pdbx_strand_id
1 'polypeptide(L)'
;PRTRRNRVVARGSVLCFSIEPVPVCEKNDVEAETESMKCKYHCLPKSDKKSKKLFEDSHWRILGELENKSEDWTDTLSYPTKCFSSH
;
A
#
# COMPACT_ATOMS: atom_id res chain seq x y z
N PRO A 1 -3.37 -9.72 -10.20
CA PRO A 1 -4.16 -9.87 -8.94
C PRO A 1 -5.54 -9.23 -9.07
N ARG A 2 -6.53 -9.73 -8.32
CA ARG A 2 -7.90 -9.17 -8.34
C ARG A 2 -8.14 -8.11 -7.26
N THR A 3 -7.25 -8.04 -6.27
CA THR A 3 -7.39 -7.18 -5.09
C THR A 3 -6.33 -6.09 -5.07
N ARG A 4 -6.70 -4.92 -4.53
CA ARG A 4 -5.79 -3.78 -4.33
C ARG A 4 -5.88 -3.24 -2.90
N ARG A 5 -4.76 -2.76 -2.38
CA ARG A 5 -4.64 -2.13 -1.04
C ARG A 5 -3.60 -1.03 -1.05
N ASN A 6 -3.74 -0.05 -0.17
CA ASN A 6 -2.68 0.96 0.01
C ASN A 6 -1.50 0.32 0.76
N ARG A 7 -0.29 0.50 0.24
CA ARG A 7 0.93 0.05 0.89
C ARG A 7 1.30 1.03 2.00
N VAL A 8 1.77 0.52 3.14
CA VAL A 8 2.29 1.37 4.22
C VAL A 8 3.75 1.04 4.47
N VAL A 9 4.59 2.08 4.49
CA VAL A 9 6.02 2.00 4.77
C VAL A 9 6.33 2.88 5.97
N ALA A 10 6.91 2.30 7.02
CA ALA A 10 7.38 3.06 8.17
C ALA A 10 8.78 3.62 7.90
N ARG A 11 8.96 4.95 8.01
CA ARG A 11 10.25 5.62 7.82
C ARG A 11 10.51 6.58 8.97
N GLY A 12 11.49 6.29 9.83
CA GLY A 12 11.78 7.11 10.99
C GLY A 12 10.52 7.37 11.85
N SER A 13 10.13 8.65 11.98
CA SER A 13 8.95 9.09 12.74
C SER A 13 7.65 9.20 11.92
N VAL A 14 7.65 8.81 10.64
CA VAL A 14 6.46 8.88 9.75
C VAL A 14 5.99 7.50 9.27
N LEU A 15 4.70 7.41 8.93
CA LEU A 15 4.10 6.35 8.12
C LEU A 15 3.79 6.93 6.75
N CYS A 16 4.32 6.30 5.71
CA CYS A 16 4.10 6.69 4.33
C CYS A 16 3.12 5.70 3.69
N PHE A 17 1.98 6.22 3.26
CA PHE A 17 0.91 5.46 2.64
C PHE A 17 0.91 5.69 1.14
N SER A 18 0.81 4.63 0.33
CA SER A 18 0.71 4.81 -1.11
C SER A 18 -0.55 5.62 -1.42
N ILE A 19 -0.43 6.64 -2.27
CA ILE A 19 -1.55 7.50 -2.67
C ILE A 19 -2.60 6.67 -3.42
N GLU A 20 -2.13 5.87 -4.37
CA GLU A 20 -2.94 4.92 -5.11
C GLU A 20 -2.84 3.51 -4.49
N PRO A 21 -3.93 2.72 -4.52
CA PRO A 21 -3.89 1.35 -4.06
C PRO A 21 -3.12 0.48 -5.06
N VAL A 22 -2.22 -0.35 -4.54
CA VAL A 22 -1.35 -1.24 -5.31
C VAL A 22 -1.94 -2.65 -5.41
N PRO A 23 -1.63 -3.41 -6.47
CA PRO A 23 -2.04 -4.80 -6.58
C PRO A 23 -1.48 -5.65 -5.43
N VAL A 24 -2.31 -6.51 -4.84
CA VAL A 24 -1.90 -7.49 -3.84
C VAL A 24 -2.56 -8.84 -4.13
N CYS A 25 -1.88 -9.92 -3.79
CA CYS A 25 -2.51 -11.24 -3.78
C CYS A 25 -3.48 -11.38 -2.59
N GLU A 26 -4.49 -12.24 -2.74
CA GLU A 26 -5.41 -12.51 -1.64
C GLU A 26 -4.73 -13.29 -0.53
N LYS A 27 -5.39 -13.38 0.63
CA LYS A 27 -4.87 -14.15 1.75
C LYS A 27 -4.76 -15.62 1.33
N ASN A 28 -3.56 -16.18 1.42
CA ASN A 28 -3.16 -17.54 1.01
C ASN A 28 -2.86 -17.73 -0.50
N ASP A 29 -2.88 -16.67 -1.29
CA ASP A 29 -2.34 -16.72 -2.65
C ASP A 29 -0.82 -16.49 -2.64
N VAL A 30 -0.11 -17.10 -3.59
CA VAL A 30 1.32 -16.91 -3.81
C VAL A 30 1.54 -15.99 -5.01
N GLU A 31 2.45 -15.03 -4.88
CA GLU A 31 2.90 -14.17 -5.97
C GLU A 31 3.62 -15.03 -7.02
N ALA A 32 3.07 -15.06 -8.23
CA ALA A 32 3.60 -15.87 -9.33
C ALA A 32 4.51 -15.07 -10.25
N GLU A 33 4.09 -13.84 -10.53
CA GLU A 33 4.76 -12.92 -11.42
C GLU A 33 4.64 -11.52 -10.78
N THR A 34 5.72 -10.75 -10.83
CA THR A 34 5.77 -9.38 -10.32
C THR A 34 6.28 -8.41 -11.38
N GLU A 35 5.89 -7.15 -11.27
CA GLU A 35 6.37 -6.06 -12.11
C GLU A 35 6.78 -4.87 -11.24
N SER A 36 7.88 -4.22 -11.61
CA SER A 36 8.37 -3.02 -10.94
C SER A 36 7.47 -1.83 -11.29
N MET A 37 6.83 -1.26 -10.28
CA MET A 37 5.98 -0.08 -10.43
C MET A 37 6.48 1.06 -9.55
N LYS A 38 6.43 2.28 -10.10
CA LYS A 38 6.69 3.51 -9.36
C LYS A 38 5.46 3.86 -8.53
N CYS A 39 5.61 3.96 -7.22
CA CYS A 39 4.55 4.27 -6.27
C CYS A 39 4.84 5.56 -5.51
N LYS A 40 3.83 6.43 -5.50
CA LYS A 40 3.84 7.70 -4.79
C LYS A 40 3.25 7.52 -3.40
N TYR A 41 3.83 8.19 -2.42
CA TYR A 41 3.46 8.07 -1.03
C TYR A 41 3.17 9.44 -0.42
N HIS A 42 2.15 9.46 0.44
CA HIS A 42 1.86 10.54 1.36
C HIS A 42 2.27 10.12 2.76
N CYS A 43 3.08 10.93 3.45
CA CYS A 43 3.65 10.60 4.74
C CYS A 43 3.00 11.42 5.86
N LEU A 44 2.58 10.72 6.92
CA LEU A 44 2.00 11.32 8.10
C LEU A 44 2.80 10.94 9.36
N PRO A 45 2.89 11.81 10.37
CA PRO A 45 3.57 11.48 11.63
C PRO A 45 2.98 10.24 12.29
N LYS A 46 3.82 9.32 12.79
CA LYS A 46 3.40 8.12 13.55
C LYS A 46 2.62 8.46 14.83
N SER A 47 2.89 9.63 15.40
CA SER A 47 2.22 10.14 16.59
C SER A 47 0.77 10.58 16.32
N ASP A 48 0.42 10.88 15.07
CA ASP A 48 -0.93 11.31 14.70
C ASP A 48 -1.92 10.13 14.82
N LYS A 49 -3.05 10.39 15.48
CA LYS A 49 -4.17 9.45 15.60
C LYS A 49 -4.71 9.05 14.23
N LYS A 50 -4.72 9.97 13.27
CA LYS A 50 -5.15 9.70 11.89
C LYS A 50 -4.24 8.68 11.21
N SER A 51 -2.92 8.79 11.37
CA SER A 51 -1.97 7.82 10.82
C SER A 51 -2.22 6.42 11.35
N LYS A 52 -2.48 6.28 12.66
CA LYS A 52 -2.78 4.98 13.28
C LYS A 52 -4.05 4.36 12.70
N LYS A 53 -5.11 5.17 12.58
CA LYS A 53 -6.38 4.72 11.98
C LYS A 53 -6.20 4.30 10.52
N LEU A 54 -5.48 5.09 9.72
CA LEU A 54 -5.19 4.73 8.32
C LEU A 54 -4.39 3.44 8.21
N PHE A 55 -3.43 3.23 9.12
CA PHE A 55 -2.66 1.99 9.17
C PHE A 55 -3.55 0.78 9.45
N GLU A 56 -4.41 0.85 10.46
CA GLU A 56 -5.37 -0.22 10.76
C GLU A 56 -6.33 -0.48 9.57
N ASP A 57 -6.89 0.59 8.99
CA ASP A 57 -7.84 0.51 7.88
C ASP A 57 -7.20 -0.07 6.60
N SER A 58 -5.90 0.18 6.36
CA SER A 58 -5.17 -0.31 5.18
C SER A 58 -5.18 -1.83 5.04
N HIS A 59 -5.40 -2.56 6.12
CA HIS A 59 -5.42 -4.02 6.12
C HIS A 59 -6.74 -4.55 5.56
N TRP A 60 -7.82 -3.78 5.69
CA TRP A 60 -9.18 -4.25 5.43
C TRP A 60 -9.83 -3.56 4.24
N ARG A 61 -9.44 -2.33 3.92
CA ARG A 61 -10.04 -1.54 2.82
C ARG A 61 -9.02 -0.72 2.04
N ILE A 62 -9.47 -0.20 0.90
CA ILE A 62 -8.79 0.86 0.16
C ILE A 62 -9.02 2.19 0.91
N LEU A 63 -7.96 2.99 0.99
CA LEU A 63 -7.94 4.29 1.65
C LEU A 63 -8.22 5.40 0.62
N GLY A 64 -9.47 5.53 0.19
CA GLY A 64 -9.87 6.56 -0.79
C GLY A 64 -9.57 7.99 -0.33
N GLU A 65 -9.45 8.23 0.99
CA GLU A 65 -9.06 9.53 1.53
C GLU A 65 -7.61 9.94 1.23
N LEU A 66 -6.79 9.01 0.72
CA LEU A 66 -5.44 9.28 0.23
C LEU A 66 -5.41 9.71 -1.23
N GLU A 67 -6.47 9.44 -1.99
CA GLU A 67 -6.56 9.90 -3.37
C GLU A 67 -6.51 11.42 -3.39
N ASN A 68 -5.63 11.99 -4.21
CA ASN A 68 -5.34 13.43 -4.31
C ASN A 68 -4.56 14.05 -3.14
N LYS A 69 -3.91 13.26 -2.27
CA LYS A 69 -2.92 13.80 -1.31
C LYS A 69 -1.59 14.15 -1.98
N SER A 70 -0.78 14.95 -1.28
CA SER A 70 0.54 15.36 -1.76
C SER A 70 1.48 14.16 -1.86
N GLU A 71 2.32 14.18 -2.88
CA GLU A 71 3.45 13.27 -3.02
C GLU A 71 4.61 13.80 -2.17
N ASP A 72 4.91 13.10 -1.07
CA ASP A 72 6.04 13.42 -0.19
C ASP A 72 7.25 12.54 -0.51
N TRP A 73 7.02 11.35 -1.05
CA TRP A 73 8.05 10.39 -1.40
C TRP A 73 7.57 9.46 -2.52
N THR A 74 8.51 8.99 -3.32
CA THR A 74 8.26 7.99 -4.36
C THR A 74 9.29 6.87 -4.29
N ASP A 75 8.83 5.64 -4.52
CA ASP A 75 9.66 4.43 -4.56
C ASP A 75 9.31 3.57 -5.75
N THR A 76 10.22 2.71 -6.18
CA THR A 76 9.96 1.70 -7.21
C THR A 76 10.03 0.33 -6.57
N LEU A 77 8.90 -0.35 -6.49
CA LEU A 77 8.78 -1.66 -5.85
C LEU A 77 8.13 -2.67 -6.80
N SER A 78 8.45 -3.94 -6.62
CA SER A 78 7.83 -5.04 -7.34
C SER A 78 6.48 -5.38 -6.72
N TYR A 79 5.43 -5.38 -7.53
CA TYR A 79 4.08 -5.78 -7.13
C TYR A 79 3.60 -6.96 -7.94
N PRO A 80 2.74 -7.83 -7.38
CA PRO A 80 2.25 -8.97 -8.11
C PRO A 80 1.41 -8.53 -9.31
N THR A 81 1.67 -9.09 -10.48
CA THR A 81 0.80 -9.01 -11.66
C THR A 81 -0.08 -10.25 -11.74
N LYS A 82 0.38 -11.36 -11.16
CA LYS A 82 -0.33 -12.64 -11.12
C LYS A 82 -0.17 -13.33 -9.77
N CYS A 83 -1.26 -13.96 -9.34
CA CYS A 83 -1.34 -14.71 -8.10
C CYS A 83 -1.85 -16.10 -8.41
N PHE A 84 -1.32 -17.12 -7.73
CA PHE A 84 -1.86 -18.48 -7.75
C PHE A 84 -2.45 -18.83 -6.40
N SER A 85 -3.61 -19.48 -6.43
CA SER A 85 -4.19 -20.03 -5.22
C SER A 85 -3.38 -21.24 -4.77
N SER A 86 -2.90 -21.22 -3.52
CA SER A 86 -2.34 -22.42 -2.90
C SER A 86 -3.51 -23.28 -2.39
N HIS A 87 -4.08 -24.08 -3.29
CA HIS A 87 -5.11 -25.07 -2.97
C HIS A 87 -4.49 -26.46 -2.80
#